data_AF-A0A5J4FWW0-F1
#
_entry.id   AF-A0A5J4FWW0-F1
#
_cell.length_a   1.000
_cell.length_b   1.000
_cell.length_c   1.000
_cell.angle_alpha   90.00
_cell.angle_beta   90.00
_cell.angle_gamma   90.00
#
_symmetry.space_group_name_H-M   'P 1'
#
loop_
_entity.id
_entity.type
_entity.pdbx_description
1 polymer ?
#
loop_
_entity_poly.entity_id
_entity_poly.type
_entity_poly.pdbx_seq_one_letter_code
_entity_poly.pdbx_strand_id
1 'polypeptide(L)'
;MKIAIIGFGPRGLACLENLVLELSSIKTKLEPHFLIYEISSHLGTGKAWEINQPKTNYINISDHALQNLKGREKMLFNTIEIPSFPSYITWCKLQDKIQNIDQDEDVYPPRSQMGQYLNERAKSIYNILKKENFLTIYKERVTEVSFKNSVVTVKSEKSTVNVEECLLTIGHTPVKDSDETKEFKAHSNQKHIIYIDNPYEEKIAIEELKDAIVAIKGFGLSMLDVARQLTNYKYGEFKEKQGSNYLQFIPEKGCVKKIIPYSFDGLPCVPKPYGRKVDSSFEPSISQQNWFELTLKNKLLQPEKIDNCDFILKAFSHVAATIYSHNSSNKVSVTKLEAIANKWLQDTSTAHDLILDTTLPTVKYMKQTVEMAWGNIEPTLDFHIGQVWRHLQPIMYRLFAFSGVSGDVIKQLIDIDQEVKRYSYGPPMESILQLIALHEAAILDLNYVNDPNVDIVESGWEITKNDTSVTAIMLCNSVMDAPVLQQTDSSIFKKLIEEKLIQPVHKDLGIKTNPDATIIPAKKHKNIIPIAVVGRNTKGSIFGTDAILECFSPETHDWERGVVARVS
;
A
#
# COMPACT_ATOMS: atom_id res chain seq x y z
N MET A 1 18.87 -24.65 15.40
CA MET A 1 19.17 -23.50 14.53
C MET A 1 18.27 -22.34 14.92
N LYS A 2 18.78 -21.15 15.23
CA LYS A 2 18.00 -19.96 15.58
C LYS A 2 17.74 -19.10 14.35
N ILE A 3 16.46 -18.77 14.14
CA ILE A 3 15.99 -17.91 13.05
C ILE A 3 15.26 -16.73 13.66
N ALA A 4 15.79 -15.51 13.48
CA ALA A 4 15.10 -14.29 13.91
C ALA A 4 14.12 -13.81 12.84
N ILE A 5 12.90 -13.49 13.25
CA ILE A 5 11.89 -12.80 12.42
C ILE A 5 11.57 -11.48 13.10
N ILE A 6 11.95 -10.37 12.46
CA ILE A 6 11.85 -9.02 13.01
C ILE A 6 10.72 -8.29 12.28
N GLY A 7 9.68 -7.93 13.05
CA GLY A 7 8.36 -7.60 12.50
C GLY A 7 7.56 -8.89 12.28
N PHE A 8 6.34 -8.91 12.80
CA PHE A 8 5.44 -10.06 12.72
C PHE A 8 4.01 -9.60 12.37
N GLY A 9 3.92 -8.71 11.41
CA GLY A 9 2.68 -8.42 10.67
C GLY A 9 2.39 -9.52 9.62
N PRO A 10 1.57 -9.21 8.60
CA PRO A 10 1.11 -10.21 7.63
C PRO A 10 2.26 -10.90 6.88
N ARG A 11 3.31 -10.13 6.51
CA ARG A 11 4.49 -10.66 5.83
C ARG A 11 5.31 -11.59 6.72
N GLY A 12 5.58 -11.20 7.96
CA GLY A 12 6.30 -12.03 8.92
C GLY A 12 5.54 -13.32 9.25
N LEU A 13 4.21 -13.24 9.33
CA LEU A 13 3.33 -14.39 9.43
C LEU A 13 3.45 -15.31 8.21
N ALA A 14 3.27 -14.79 7.00
CA ALA A 14 3.36 -15.56 5.75
C ALA A 14 4.73 -16.27 5.62
N CYS A 15 5.82 -15.56 5.91
CA CYS A 15 7.17 -16.13 5.91
C CYS A 15 7.30 -17.30 6.90
N LEU A 16 6.83 -17.15 8.15
CA LEU A 16 6.86 -18.24 9.12
C LEU A 16 6.03 -19.44 8.65
N GLU A 17 4.82 -19.20 8.12
CA GLU A 17 3.94 -20.26 7.63
C GLU A 17 4.61 -21.06 6.50
N ASN A 18 5.18 -20.38 5.51
CA ASN A 18 5.83 -21.04 4.38
C ASN A 18 7.11 -21.77 4.80
N LEU A 19 7.93 -21.19 5.69
CA LEU A 19 9.14 -21.86 6.15
C LEU A 19 8.82 -23.13 6.95
N VAL A 20 7.78 -23.11 7.79
CA VAL A 20 7.33 -24.31 8.52
C VAL A 20 6.77 -25.36 7.55
N LEU A 21 6.03 -24.94 6.53
CA LEU A 21 5.52 -25.83 5.48
C LEU A 21 6.68 -26.50 4.73
N GLU A 22 7.67 -25.74 4.28
CA GLU A 22 8.81 -26.27 3.54
C GLU A 22 9.68 -27.19 4.41
N LEU A 23 9.95 -26.81 5.66
CA LEU A 23 10.68 -27.68 6.58
C LEU A 23 9.92 -28.98 6.91
N SER A 24 8.58 -28.97 6.82
CA SER A 24 7.76 -30.17 7.00
C SER A 24 7.80 -31.14 5.81
N SER A 25 8.14 -30.65 4.61
CA SER A 25 8.18 -31.45 3.38
C SER A 25 9.51 -32.17 3.16
N ILE A 26 10.58 -31.70 3.80
CA ILE A 26 11.93 -32.26 3.68
C ILE A 26 12.28 -33.18 4.85
N LYS A 27 13.04 -34.25 4.59
CA LYS A 27 13.61 -35.12 5.63
C LYS A 27 14.87 -34.47 6.22
N THR A 28 14.71 -33.39 6.97
CA THR A 28 15.82 -32.72 7.66
C THR A 28 15.89 -33.11 9.14
N LYS A 29 17.11 -33.12 9.69
CA LYS A 29 17.35 -33.20 11.16
C LYS A 29 17.42 -31.81 11.80
N LEU A 30 17.17 -30.75 11.04
CA LEU A 30 17.21 -29.39 11.56
C LEU A 30 16.06 -29.16 12.52
N GLU A 31 16.41 -28.81 13.76
CA GLU A 31 15.48 -28.29 14.74
C GLU A 31 15.58 -26.75 14.75
N PRO A 32 14.72 -26.04 14.00
CA PRO A 32 14.70 -24.58 14.03
C PRO A 32 14.11 -24.10 15.36
N HIS A 33 14.58 -22.95 15.82
CA HIS A 33 14.02 -22.21 16.93
C HIS A 33 13.77 -20.79 16.47
N PHE A 34 12.50 -20.43 16.31
CA PHE A 34 12.08 -19.14 15.80
C PHE A 34 12.08 -18.09 16.91
N LEU A 35 12.73 -16.96 16.68
CA LEU A 35 12.76 -15.81 17.57
C LEU A 35 11.98 -14.68 16.91
N ILE A 36 10.74 -14.48 17.33
CA ILE A 36 9.86 -13.43 16.79
C ILE A 36 10.04 -12.15 17.62
N TYR A 37 10.35 -11.04 16.96
CA TYR A 37 10.38 -9.71 17.56
C TYR A 37 9.25 -8.85 17.00
N GLU A 38 8.31 -8.45 17.85
CA GLU A 38 7.15 -7.65 17.46
C GLU A 38 6.74 -6.68 18.57
N ILE A 39 6.55 -5.41 18.23
CA ILE A 39 6.14 -4.36 19.17
C ILE A 39 4.61 -4.21 19.26
N SER A 40 3.90 -4.59 18.20
CA SER A 40 2.45 -4.49 18.07
C SER A 40 1.77 -5.37 19.11
N SER A 41 0.63 -4.92 19.63
CA SER A 41 -0.10 -5.65 20.66
C SER A 41 -0.57 -7.02 20.14
N HIS A 42 -1.09 -7.04 18.92
CA HIS A 42 -1.58 -8.22 18.22
C HIS A 42 -0.53 -8.75 17.23
N LEU A 43 -0.26 -10.06 17.30
CA LEU A 43 0.61 -10.74 16.34
C LEU A 43 -0.14 -10.99 15.03
N GLY A 44 0.59 -11.02 13.91
CA GLY A 44 0.07 -11.25 12.57
C GLY A 44 -0.50 -10.02 11.87
N THR A 45 -0.80 -8.94 12.61
CA THR A 45 -1.49 -7.76 12.07
C THR A 45 -0.52 -6.65 11.66
N GLY A 46 0.55 -6.44 12.44
CA GLY A 46 1.32 -5.20 12.40
C GLY A 46 0.45 -3.98 12.67
N LYS A 47 1.01 -2.77 12.47
CA LYS A 47 0.27 -1.51 12.70
C LYS A 47 -0.89 -1.29 11.72
N ALA A 48 -0.68 -1.64 10.44
CA ALA A 48 -1.64 -1.37 9.35
C ALA A 48 -2.99 -2.09 9.52
N TRP A 49 -3.01 -3.20 10.28
CA TRP A 49 -4.19 -4.06 10.46
C TRP A 49 -4.57 -4.23 11.93
N GLU A 50 -4.23 -3.27 12.80
CA GLU A 50 -4.62 -3.32 14.21
C GLU A 50 -6.14 -3.55 14.38
N ILE A 51 -6.51 -4.47 15.28
CA ILE A 51 -7.89 -4.94 15.43
C ILE A 51 -8.85 -3.89 15.97
N ASN A 52 -8.30 -2.83 16.58
CA ASN A 52 -9.06 -1.76 17.23
C ASN A 52 -9.22 -0.51 16.34
N GLN A 53 -8.82 -0.58 15.06
CA GLN A 53 -9.04 0.54 14.13
C GLN A 53 -10.54 0.83 13.95
N PRO A 54 -10.92 2.12 13.71
CA PRO A 54 -12.28 2.51 13.37
C PRO A 54 -12.89 1.65 12.26
N LYS A 55 -14.17 1.28 12.42
CA LYS A 55 -14.90 0.51 11.39
C LYS A 55 -15.07 1.28 10.07
N THR A 56 -14.98 2.60 10.13
CA THR A 56 -15.02 3.50 8.97
C THR A 56 -13.74 3.46 8.12
N ASN A 57 -12.64 2.88 8.63
CA ASN A 57 -11.42 2.69 7.85
C ASN A 57 -11.55 1.41 7.02
N TYR A 58 -11.78 1.56 5.73
CA TYR A 58 -12.01 0.44 4.82
C TYR A 58 -10.71 -0.11 4.23
N ILE A 59 -10.77 -1.37 3.81
CA ILE A 59 -9.80 -1.93 2.88
C ILE A 59 -10.16 -1.41 1.49
N ASN A 60 -9.19 -0.83 0.79
CA ASN A 60 -9.37 -0.43 -0.61
C ASN A 60 -9.21 -1.63 -1.56
N ILE A 61 -9.78 -2.79 -1.22
CA ILE A 61 -9.77 -4.04 -2.00
C ILE A 61 -11.12 -4.70 -1.76
N SER A 62 -11.83 -5.04 -2.83
CA SER A 62 -13.14 -5.68 -2.72
C SER A 62 -13.02 -7.11 -2.22
N ASP A 63 -14.08 -7.61 -1.62
CA ASP A 63 -14.26 -9.01 -1.27
C ASP A 63 -14.01 -9.96 -2.46
N HIS A 64 -14.38 -9.57 -3.69
CA HIS A 64 -14.04 -10.30 -4.90
C HIS A 64 -12.52 -10.47 -5.07
N ALA A 65 -11.74 -9.39 -5.02
CA ALA A 65 -10.29 -9.49 -5.12
C ALA A 65 -9.67 -10.23 -3.91
N LEU A 66 -10.28 -10.14 -2.72
CA LEU A 66 -9.87 -10.86 -1.52
C LEU A 66 -10.09 -12.38 -1.60
N GLN A 67 -10.80 -12.91 -2.61
CA GLN A 67 -10.84 -14.36 -2.90
C GLN A 67 -9.45 -14.94 -3.23
N ASN A 68 -8.50 -14.08 -3.63
CA ASN A 68 -7.12 -14.46 -3.86
C ASN A 68 -6.30 -14.59 -2.57
N LEU A 69 -6.81 -14.13 -1.42
CA LEU A 69 -6.17 -14.34 -0.13
C LEU A 69 -6.44 -15.76 0.39
N LYS A 70 -5.57 -16.68 -0.01
CA LYS A 70 -5.68 -18.12 0.32
C LYS A 70 -5.45 -18.40 1.80
N GLY A 71 -6.02 -19.51 2.25
CA GLY A 71 -5.80 -20.03 3.60
C GLY A 71 -4.42 -20.66 3.76
N ARG A 72 -4.18 -21.28 4.91
CA ARG A 72 -2.99 -22.08 5.17
C ARG A 72 -3.35 -23.56 5.17
N GLU A 73 -2.55 -24.37 4.51
CA GLU A 73 -2.73 -25.82 4.51
C GLU A 73 -2.35 -26.45 5.87
N LYS A 74 -2.79 -27.69 6.08
CA LYS A 74 -2.38 -28.48 7.25
C LYS A 74 -0.90 -28.90 7.08
N MET A 75 -0.12 -28.85 8.15
CA MET A 75 1.31 -29.18 8.12
C MET A 75 1.64 -30.23 9.18
N LEU A 76 2.51 -31.17 8.84
CA LEU A 76 3.08 -32.15 9.77
C LEU A 76 4.55 -31.83 9.99
N PHE A 77 4.84 -30.97 10.95
CA PHE A 77 6.18 -30.49 11.23
C PHE A 77 6.79 -31.31 12.38
N ASN A 78 7.81 -32.12 12.09
CA ASN A 78 8.34 -33.13 13.02
C ASN A 78 7.23 -34.07 13.52
N THR A 79 6.98 -34.12 14.84
CA THR A 79 5.91 -34.88 15.47
C THR A 79 4.65 -34.06 15.73
N ILE A 80 4.59 -32.82 15.22
CA ILE A 80 3.58 -31.83 15.57
C ILE A 80 2.66 -31.60 14.38
N GLU A 81 1.38 -31.67 14.65
CA GLU A 81 0.35 -31.30 13.69
C GLU A 81 -0.03 -29.84 13.87
N ILE A 82 0.08 -29.07 12.77
CA ILE A 82 -0.42 -27.69 12.70
C ILE A 82 -1.66 -27.72 11.79
N PRO A 83 -2.86 -27.40 12.31
CA PRO A 83 -4.12 -27.53 11.57
C PRO A 83 -4.17 -26.54 10.42
N SER A 84 -4.97 -26.77 9.39
CA SER A 84 -5.21 -25.77 8.34
C SER A 84 -5.88 -24.50 8.90
N PHE A 85 -5.81 -23.40 8.16
CA PHE A 85 -6.53 -22.16 8.44
C PHE A 85 -7.30 -21.71 7.20
N PRO A 86 -8.58 -21.30 7.32
CA PRO A 86 -9.39 -20.95 6.15
C PRO A 86 -8.84 -19.74 5.37
N SER A 87 -9.23 -19.64 4.09
CA SER A 87 -9.08 -18.40 3.32
C SER A 87 -9.86 -17.27 3.98
N TYR A 88 -9.55 -16.01 3.66
CA TYR A 88 -10.25 -14.86 4.24
C TYR A 88 -11.77 -14.92 4.00
N ILE A 89 -12.15 -15.31 2.80
CA ILE A 89 -13.54 -15.39 2.38
C ILE A 89 -14.28 -16.55 3.07
N THR A 90 -13.64 -17.71 3.19
CA THR A 90 -14.21 -18.83 3.97
C THR A 90 -14.34 -18.45 5.44
N TRP A 91 -13.34 -17.76 6.01
CA TRP A 91 -13.41 -17.26 7.38
C TRP A 91 -14.56 -16.26 7.58
N CYS A 92 -14.75 -15.33 6.65
CA CYS A 92 -15.87 -14.38 6.72
C CYS A 92 -17.23 -15.09 6.70
N LYS A 93 -17.40 -16.11 5.85
CA LYS A 93 -18.62 -16.94 5.80
C LYS A 93 -18.86 -17.68 7.12
N LEU A 94 -17.82 -18.27 7.71
CA LEU A 94 -17.93 -18.99 8.99
C LEU A 94 -18.28 -18.07 10.17
N GLN A 95 -18.09 -16.76 10.02
CA GLN A 95 -18.35 -15.75 11.04
C GLN A 95 -19.60 -14.90 10.73
N ASP A 96 -20.42 -15.31 9.75
CA ASP A 96 -21.59 -14.56 9.26
C ASP A 96 -21.29 -13.11 8.84
N LYS A 97 -20.05 -12.83 8.41
CA LYS A 97 -19.60 -11.48 8.00
C LYS A 97 -19.86 -11.16 6.54
N ILE A 98 -20.03 -12.19 5.70
CA ILE A 98 -20.39 -12.05 4.29
C ILE A 98 -21.47 -13.07 3.99
N GLN A 99 -22.62 -12.60 3.51
CA GLN A 99 -23.78 -13.46 3.22
C GLN A 99 -23.82 -13.91 1.75
N ASN A 100 -23.47 -13.04 0.79
CA ASN A 100 -23.48 -13.35 -0.64
C ASN A 100 -22.27 -12.73 -1.36
N ILE A 101 -21.38 -13.56 -1.90
CA ILE A 101 -20.19 -13.11 -2.66
C ILE A 101 -20.50 -13.01 -4.16
N ASP A 102 -21.58 -13.65 -4.61
CA ASP A 102 -21.96 -13.69 -6.02
C ASP A 102 -22.87 -12.53 -6.45
N GLN A 103 -22.96 -11.46 -5.65
CA GLN A 103 -23.62 -10.23 -6.09
C GLN A 103 -22.73 -9.43 -7.03
N ASP A 104 -23.33 -8.58 -7.87
CA ASP A 104 -22.55 -7.72 -8.77
C ASP A 104 -21.79 -6.64 -7.99
N GLU A 105 -22.35 -6.22 -6.84
CA GLU A 105 -21.82 -5.16 -5.98
C GLU A 105 -20.61 -5.62 -5.16
N ASP A 106 -19.54 -4.83 -5.18
CA ASP A 106 -18.34 -5.07 -4.38
C ASP A 106 -18.56 -4.65 -2.92
N VAL A 107 -18.11 -5.49 -1.99
CA VAL A 107 -18.06 -5.15 -0.56
C VAL A 107 -16.63 -4.83 -0.14
N TYR A 108 -16.46 -3.72 0.59
CA TYR A 108 -15.17 -3.26 1.08
C TYR A 108 -15.13 -3.35 2.62
N PRO A 109 -14.54 -4.42 3.19
CA PRO A 109 -14.59 -4.66 4.62
C PRO A 109 -13.76 -3.63 5.41
N PRO A 110 -14.04 -3.43 6.71
CA PRO A 110 -13.17 -2.65 7.59
C PRO A 110 -11.78 -3.26 7.74
N ARG A 111 -10.73 -2.44 7.91
CA ARG A 111 -9.36 -2.92 8.18
C ARG A 111 -9.28 -3.74 9.46
N SER A 112 -10.04 -3.37 10.50
CA SER A 112 -10.09 -4.11 11.76
C SER A 112 -10.60 -5.55 11.61
N GLN A 113 -11.50 -5.80 10.64
CA GLN A 113 -11.96 -7.16 10.33
C GLN A 113 -10.84 -8.03 9.73
N MET A 114 -10.04 -7.48 8.83
CA MET A 114 -8.84 -8.17 8.33
C MET A 114 -7.80 -8.37 9.43
N GLY A 115 -7.66 -7.41 10.34
CA GLY A 115 -6.87 -7.56 11.56
C GLY A 115 -7.26 -8.77 12.40
N GLN A 116 -8.57 -8.96 12.63
CA GLN A 116 -9.08 -10.12 13.35
C GLN A 116 -8.72 -11.43 12.64
N TYR A 117 -8.95 -11.52 11.32
CA TYR A 117 -8.56 -12.68 10.51
C TYR A 117 -7.07 -13.01 10.66
N LEU A 118 -6.20 -12.01 10.49
CA LEU A 118 -4.74 -12.17 10.58
C LEU A 118 -4.28 -12.59 11.97
N ASN A 119 -4.89 -12.02 13.01
CA ASN A 119 -4.54 -12.35 14.39
C ASN A 119 -4.94 -13.79 14.76
N GLU A 120 -6.13 -14.23 14.33
CA GLU A 120 -6.58 -15.61 14.50
C GLU A 120 -5.71 -16.59 13.70
N ARG A 121 -5.36 -16.23 12.45
CA ARG A 121 -4.43 -17.00 11.62
C ARG A 121 -3.09 -17.18 12.30
N ALA A 122 -2.50 -16.09 12.81
CA ALA A 122 -1.25 -16.14 13.57
C ALA A 122 -1.36 -17.03 14.82
N LYS A 123 -2.42 -16.86 15.62
CA LYS A 123 -2.69 -17.68 16.82
C LYS A 123 -2.74 -19.17 16.51
N SER A 124 -3.26 -19.56 15.35
CA SER A 124 -3.38 -20.96 14.95
C SER A 124 -2.03 -21.68 14.81
N ILE A 125 -0.95 -20.96 14.51
CA ILE A 125 0.39 -21.51 14.32
C ILE A 125 1.32 -21.22 15.51
N TYR A 126 1.39 -19.98 15.98
CA TYR A 126 2.40 -19.63 16.99
C TYR A 126 2.11 -20.28 18.35
N ASN A 127 0.84 -20.54 18.70
CA ASN A 127 0.50 -21.20 19.96
C ASN A 127 1.05 -22.64 20.00
N ILE A 128 0.97 -23.35 18.87
CA ILE A 128 1.45 -24.72 18.75
C ILE A 128 2.98 -24.73 18.80
N LEU A 129 3.64 -23.93 17.96
CA LEU A 129 5.11 -23.86 17.93
C LEU A 129 5.70 -23.41 19.28
N LYS A 130 5.03 -22.50 19.99
CA LYS A 130 5.45 -22.07 21.33
C LYS A 130 5.28 -23.17 22.37
N LYS A 131 4.14 -23.89 22.36
CA LYS A 131 3.88 -25.01 23.29
C LYS A 131 4.92 -26.10 23.14
N GLU A 132 5.32 -26.38 21.91
CA GLU A 132 6.30 -27.41 21.57
C GLU A 132 7.76 -26.89 21.59
N ASN A 133 7.98 -25.68 22.12
CA ASN A 133 9.30 -25.07 22.31
C ASN A 133 10.11 -24.81 21.02
N PHE A 134 9.46 -24.67 19.87
CA PHE A 134 10.09 -24.26 18.60
C PHE A 134 10.10 -22.74 18.40
N LEU A 135 9.42 -21.96 19.25
CA LEU A 135 9.19 -20.54 19.02
C LEU A 135 9.19 -19.73 20.32
N THR A 136 9.94 -18.62 20.33
CA THR A 136 9.95 -17.61 21.38
C THR A 136 9.52 -16.25 20.82
N ILE A 137 8.68 -15.53 21.56
CA ILE A 137 8.15 -14.22 21.17
C ILE A 137 8.73 -13.18 22.12
N TYR A 138 9.41 -12.18 21.55
CA TYR A 138 9.91 -10.99 22.24
C TYR A 138 9.02 -9.79 21.87
N LYS A 139 8.33 -9.24 22.87
CA LYS A 139 7.58 -7.98 22.74
C LYS A 139 8.52 -6.79 22.93
N GLU A 140 9.46 -6.67 21.99
CA GLU A 140 10.60 -5.76 22.09
C GLU A 140 10.97 -5.23 20.72
N ARG A 141 11.51 -4.02 20.69
CA ARG A 141 12.04 -3.42 19.46
C ARG A 141 13.48 -3.82 19.25
N VAL A 142 13.77 -4.28 18.04
CA VAL A 142 15.14 -4.45 17.57
C VAL A 142 15.68 -3.09 17.17
N THR A 143 16.86 -2.76 17.68
CA THR A 143 17.53 -1.49 17.41
C THR A 143 18.67 -1.67 16.42
N GLU A 144 19.34 -2.82 16.41
CA GLU A 144 20.47 -3.10 15.52
C GLU A 144 20.45 -4.55 15.02
N VAL A 145 20.85 -4.73 13.76
CA VAL A 145 21.22 -6.01 13.17
C VAL A 145 22.59 -5.84 12.52
N SER A 146 23.49 -6.78 12.77
CA SER A 146 24.87 -6.73 12.25
C SER A 146 25.34 -8.10 11.79
N PHE A 147 26.36 -8.11 10.93
CA PHE A 147 26.99 -9.34 10.45
C PHE A 147 28.51 -9.24 10.55
N LYS A 148 29.10 -10.00 11.48
CA LYS A 148 30.55 -10.02 11.73
C LYS A 148 31.02 -11.44 11.96
N ASN A 149 32.19 -11.78 11.41
CA ASN A 149 32.81 -13.12 11.55
C ASN A 149 31.84 -14.28 11.22
N SER A 150 31.02 -14.10 10.18
CA SER A 150 29.99 -15.07 9.76
C SER A 150 28.87 -15.31 10.78
N VAL A 151 28.66 -14.39 11.73
CA VAL A 151 27.59 -14.45 12.73
C VAL A 151 26.65 -13.26 12.53
N VAL A 152 25.35 -13.53 12.53
CA VAL A 152 24.33 -12.48 12.60
C VAL A 152 24.00 -12.22 14.07
N THR A 153 24.07 -10.95 14.47
CA THR A 153 23.71 -10.52 15.82
C THR A 153 22.51 -9.58 15.75
N VAL A 154 21.46 -9.92 16.51
CA VAL A 154 20.24 -9.13 16.67
C VAL A 154 20.25 -8.50 18.06
N LYS A 155 20.19 -7.17 18.14
CA LYS A 155 20.15 -6.42 19.39
C LYS A 155 18.78 -5.74 19.55
N SER A 156 18.06 -6.12 20.60
CA SER A 156 16.83 -5.45 21.03
C SER A 156 17.11 -4.43 22.13
N GLU A 157 16.08 -3.70 22.54
CA GLU A 157 16.11 -2.82 23.71
C GLU A 157 16.47 -3.56 25.02
N LYS A 158 16.31 -4.89 25.08
CA LYS A 158 16.55 -5.67 26.32
C LYS A 158 17.60 -6.75 26.19
N SER A 159 17.92 -7.22 24.99
CA SER A 159 18.80 -8.38 24.80
C SER A 159 19.63 -8.32 23.53
N THR A 160 20.64 -9.19 23.45
CA THR A 160 21.45 -9.39 22.24
C THR A 160 21.59 -10.88 22.01
N VAL A 161 21.23 -11.33 20.81
CA VAL A 161 21.18 -12.75 20.45
C VAL A 161 21.87 -12.97 19.12
N ASN A 162 22.72 -14.00 19.07
CA ASN A 162 23.27 -14.51 17.82
C ASN A 162 22.32 -15.52 17.18
N VAL A 163 22.14 -15.40 15.87
CA VAL A 163 21.25 -16.24 15.07
C VAL A 163 21.94 -16.68 13.78
N GLU A 164 21.45 -17.78 13.21
CA GLU A 164 21.95 -18.29 11.94
C GLU A 164 21.27 -17.61 10.74
N GLU A 165 19.99 -17.23 10.87
CA GLU A 165 19.23 -16.49 9.86
C GLU A 165 18.46 -15.34 10.52
N CYS A 166 18.34 -14.22 9.81
CA CYS A 166 17.56 -13.06 10.24
C CYS A 166 16.70 -12.52 9.10
N LEU A 167 15.39 -12.48 9.32
CA LEU A 167 14.41 -11.91 8.38
C LEU A 167 13.89 -10.57 8.92
N LEU A 168 13.93 -9.53 8.08
CA LEU A 168 13.33 -8.22 8.33
C LEU A 168 12.02 -8.08 7.54
N THR A 169 10.89 -7.99 8.25
CA THR A 169 9.56 -7.66 7.70
C THR A 169 8.93 -6.46 8.41
N ILE A 170 9.77 -5.48 8.75
CA ILE A 170 9.47 -4.37 9.66
C ILE A 170 8.51 -3.29 9.10
N GLY A 171 7.92 -3.49 7.93
CA GLY A 171 6.91 -2.60 7.37
C GLY A 171 7.39 -1.16 7.17
N HIS A 172 6.53 -0.19 7.51
CA HIS A 172 6.89 1.23 7.48
C HIS A 172 7.97 1.52 8.52
N THR A 173 9.02 2.21 8.08
CA THR A 173 10.13 2.62 8.94
C THR A 173 10.23 4.14 8.96
N PRO A 174 10.72 4.75 10.05
CA PRO A 174 10.84 6.19 10.12
C PRO A 174 11.81 6.69 9.04
N VAL A 175 11.50 7.86 8.49
CA VAL A 175 12.35 8.61 7.58
C VAL A 175 12.79 9.90 8.26
N LYS A 176 13.83 10.53 7.70
CA LYS A 176 14.29 11.82 8.20
C LYS A 176 13.24 12.88 7.92
N ASP A 177 12.91 13.66 8.94
CA ASP A 177 12.03 14.81 8.79
C ASP A 177 12.58 15.79 7.74
N SER A 178 11.69 16.26 6.87
CA SER A 178 11.95 17.43 6.03
C SER A 178 12.10 18.69 6.89
N ASP A 179 12.62 19.77 6.33
CA ASP A 179 12.73 21.03 7.06
C ASP A 179 11.34 21.59 7.44
N GLU A 180 10.36 21.47 6.54
CA GLU A 180 8.96 21.78 6.82
C GLU A 180 8.40 20.95 7.99
N THR A 181 8.60 19.63 8.00
CA THR A 181 8.12 18.77 9.09
C THR A 181 8.75 19.15 10.43
N LYS A 182 10.04 19.52 10.45
CA LYS A 182 10.70 20.00 11.68
C LYS A 182 10.08 21.30 12.18
N GLU A 183 9.82 22.24 11.29
CA GLU A 183 9.18 23.52 11.63
C GLU A 183 7.76 23.30 12.17
N PHE A 184 6.96 22.44 11.54
CA PHE A 184 5.61 22.11 12.02
C PHE A 184 5.60 21.40 13.37
N LYS A 185 6.53 20.46 13.61
CA LYS A 185 6.72 19.82 14.92
C LYS A 185 7.18 20.83 15.98
N ALA A 186 8.04 21.78 15.61
CA ALA A 186 8.49 22.80 16.55
C ALA A 186 7.35 23.73 16.97
N HIS A 187 6.51 24.14 16.01
CA HIS A 187 5.36 25.01 16.23
C HIS A 187 4.28 24.36 17.12
N SER A 188 3.99 23.08 16.91
CA SER A 188 2.95 22.35 17.68
C SER A 188 3.29 22.11 19.16
N ASN A 189 4.49 22.50 19.63
CA ASN A 189 4.81 22.51 21.07
C ASN A 189 4.07 23.61 21.86
N GLN A 190 3.40 24.52 21.17
CA GLN A 190 2.56 25.56 21.78
C GLN A 190 1.22 24.98 22.29
N LYS A 191 0.58 25.65 23.25
CA LYS A 191 -0.73 25.18 23.76
C LYS A 191 -1.80 25.34 22.67
N HIS A 192 -2.61 24.30 22.45
CA HIS A 192 -3.82 24.28 21.60
C HIS A 192 -3.61 24.20 20.08
N ILE A 193 -2.39 23.94 19.59
CA ILE A 193 -2.08 23.72 18.17
C ILE A 193 -1.63 22.27 17.98
N ILE A 194 -2.19 21.56 16.98
CA ILE A 194 -2.00 20.11 16.85
C ILE A 194 -1.40 19.76 15.49
N TYR A 195 -0.18 19.23 15.49
CA TYR A 195 0.43 18.66 14.28
C TYR A 195 0.47 17.14 14.40
N ILE A 196 -0.13 16.45 13.43
CA ILE A 196 -0.08 15.00 13.33
C ILE A 196 0.81 14.65 12.14
N ASP A 197 1.99 14.11 12.41
CA ASP A 197 2.95 13.73 11.35
C ASP A 197 2.52 12.44 10.64
N ASN A 198 1.86 11.52 11.37
CA ASN A 198 1.35 10.27 10.81
C ASN A 198 -0.04 9.94 11.38
N PRO A 199 -1.10 9.89 10.54
CA PRO A 199 -2.49 9.69 10.99
C PRO A 199 -2.76 8.31 11.57
N TYR A 200 -1.84 7.36 11.40
CA TYR A 200 -1.99 5.99 11.90
C TYR A 200 -1.25 5.76 13.22
N GLU A 201 -0.56 6.76 13.76
CA GLU A 201 0.15 6.67 15.05
C GLU A 201 -0.54 7.46 16.18
N GLU A 202 -1.49 8.31 15.83
CA GLU A 202 -2.16 9.21 16.76
C GLU A 202 -3.69 9.08 16.70
N LYS A 203 -4.37 9.55 17.76
CA LYS A 203 -5.84 9.62 17.78
C LYS A 203 -6.27 10.94 17.15
N ILE A 204 -7.05 10.87 16.09
CA ILE A 204 -7.52 12.06 15.36
C ILE A 204 -8.85 12.58 15.93
N ALA A 205 -9.77 11.68 16.30
CA ALA A 205 -11.11 12.04 16.78
C ALA A 205 -11.12 12.42 18.27
N ILE A 206 -10.63 13.62 18.57
CA ILE A 206 -10.51 14.21 19.91
C ILE A 206 -11.51 15.36 20.11
N GLU A 207 -11.87 15.65 21.36
CA GLU A 207 -12.93 16.62 21.69
C GLU A 207 -12.53 18.08 21.37
N GLU A 208 -11.23 18.38 21.44
CA GLU A 208 -10.63 19.68 21.18
C GLU A 208 -10.88 20.17 19.75
N LEU A 209 -11.20 19.28 18.82
CA LEU A 209 -11.46 19.61 17.41
C LEU A 209 -12.93 19.94 17.12
N LYS A 210 -13.81 19.93 18.14
CA LYS A 210 -15.20 20.31 17.96
C LYS A 210 -15.32 21.74 17.42
N ASP A 211 -16.12 21.93 16.38
CA ASP A 211 -16.34 23.21 15.70
C ASP A 211 -15.03 23.87 15.18
N ALA A 212 -13.94 23.10 15.09
CA ALA A 212 -12.64 23.58 14.65
C ALA A 212 -12.48 23.53 13.13
N ILE A 213 -11.52 24.29 12.62
CA ILE A 213 -11.01 24.15 11.25
C ILE A 213 -9.75 23.32 11.30
N VAL A 214 -9.70 22.29 10.47
CA VAL A 214 -8.56 21.36 10.40
C VAL A 214 -8.04 21.26 8.98
N ALA A 215 -6.73 21.17 8.84
CA ALA A 215 -6.02 21.02 7.59
C ALA A 215 -5.54 19.58 7.42
N ILE A 216 -5.58 19.07 6.18
CA ILE A 216 -4.99 17.77 5.84
C ILE A 216 -4.07 17.96 4.65
N LYS A 217 -2.76 17.74 4.86
CA LYS A 217 -1.79 17.66 3.76
C LYS A 217 -1.95 16.32 3.07
N GLY A 218 -2.12 16.36 1.76
CA GLY A 218 -2.43 15.22 0.89
C GLY A 218 -3.92 15.12 0.57
N PHE A 219 -4.21 14.67 -0.66
CA PHE A 219 -5.58 14.46 -1.15
C PHE A 219 -5.77 13.03 -1.72
N GLY A 220 -5.06 12.07 -1.12
CA GLY A 220 -5.08 10.65 -1.50
C GLY A 220 -5.89 9.76 -0.56
N LEU A 221 -5.64 8.45 -0.60
CA LEU A 221 -6.40 7.44 0.15
C LEU A 221 -6.37 7.64 1.67
N SER A 222 -5.22 8.03 2.24
CA SER A 222 -5.09 8.26 3.69
C SER A 222 -5.89 9.48 4.16
N MET A 223 -6.06 10.51 3.32
CA MET A 223 -6.93 11.65 3.63
C MET A 223 -8.37 11.19 3.91
N LEU A 224 -8.89 10.22 3.13
CA LEU A 224 -10.23 9.66 3.33
C LEU A 224 -10.41 9.06 4.73
N ASP A 225 -9.41 8.31 5.22
CA ASP A 225 -9.42 7.74 6.57
C ASP A 225 -9.45 8.85 7.64
N VAL A 226 -8.66 9.92 7.45
CA VAL A 226 -8.63 11.07 8.35
C VAL A 226 -9.97 11.81 8.35
N ALA A 227 -10.54 12.08 7.17
CA ALA A 227 -11.82 12.74 7.03
C ALA A 227 -12.95 11.95 7.71
N ARG A 228 -12.97 10.62 7.57
CA ARG A 228 -13.94 9.74 8.25
C ARG A 228 -13.77 9.77 9.77
N GLN A 229 -12.54 9.77 10.28
CA GLN A 229 -12.28 9.89 11.71
C GLN A 229 -12.78 11.21 12.29
N LEU A 230 -12.65 12.30 11.55
CA LEU A 230 -13.15 13.64 11.95
C LEU A 230 -14.66 13.81 11.78
N THR A 231 -15.33 12.89 11.07
CA THR A 231 -16.75 12.99 10.70
C THR A 231 -17.53 11.77 11.18
N ASN A 232 -17.81 10.80 10.31
CA ASN A 232 -18.74 9.70 10.57
C ASN A 232 -18.23 8.61 11.51
N TYR A 233 -17.01 8.71 12.04
CA TYR A 233 -16.58 7.85 13.13
C TYR A 233 -17.31 8.17 14.45
N LYS A 234 -17.62 9.45 14.71
CA LYS A 234 -18.27 9.91 15.97
C LYS A 234 -19.27 11.05 15.83
N TYR A 235 -19.15 11.88 14.80
CA TYR A 235 -19.73 13.23 14.75
C TYR A 235 -20.63 13.47 13.53
N GLY A 236 -21.27 12.42 13.02
CA GLY A 236 -22.24 12.52 11.93
C GLY A 236 -22.49 11.19 11.24
N GLU A 237 -23.37 11.21 10.26
CA GLU A 237 -23.73 10.03 9.47
C GLU A 237 -23.92 10.38 7.99
N PHE A 238 -23.62 9.44 7.11
CA PHE A 238 -23.95 9.51 5.69
C PHE A 238 -25.26 8.77 5.44
N LYS A 239 -26.18 9.38 4.70
CA LYS A 239 -27.45 8.78 4.26
C LYS A 239 -27.58 8.87 2.75
N GLU A 240 -28.36 7.97 2.16
CA GLU A 240 -28.80 8.12 0.79
C GLU A 240 -29.63 9.39 0.62
N LYS A 241 -29.35 10.16 -0.44
CA LYS A 241 -30.11 11.34 -0.80
C LYS A 241 -31.35 10.90 -1.58
N GLN A 242 -32.54 11.22 -1.08
CA GLN A 242 -33.80 10.81 -1.71
C GLN A 242 -33.85 11.14 -3.20
N GLY A 243 -34.18 10.14 -4.03
CA GLY A 243 -34.30 10.29 -5.48
C GLY A 243 -32.96 10.46 -6.21
N SER A 244 -31.85 10.10 -5.58
CA SER A 244 -30.50 10.26 -6.13
C SER A 244 -29.58 9.10 -5.73
N ASN A 245 -28.58 8.80 -6.55
CA ASN A 245 -27.53 7.85 -6.21
C ASN A 245 -26.44 8.47 -5.29
N TYR A 246 -26.57 9.75 -4.94
CA TYR A 246 -25.61 10.47 -4.11
C TYR A 246 -25.92 10.35 -2.62
N LEU A 247 -24.91 10.62 -1.80
CA LEU A 247 -25.05 10.67 -0.34
C LEU A 247 -25.36 12.10 0.14
N GLN A 248 -25.96 12.19 1.31
CA GLN A 248 -26.08 13.38 2.13
C GLN A 248 -25.37 13.14 3.46
N PHE A 249 -24.57 14.10 3.90
CA PHE A 249 -23.96 14.06 5.24
C PHE A 249 -24.81 14.86 6.22
N ILE A 250 -25.07 14.27 7.39
CA ILE A 250 -25.78 14.90 8.50
C ILE A 250 -24.79 15.07 9.65
N PRO A 251 -24.30 16.29 9.92
CA PRO A 251 -23.38 16.53 11.03
C PRO A 251 -24.11 16.42 12.37
N GLU A 252 -23.41 15.87 13.37
CA GLU A 252 -23.87 15.84 14.75
C GLU A 252 -23.06 16.80 15.64
N LYS A 253 -23.53 16.99 16.88
CA LYS A 253 -22.83 17.82 17.87
C LYS A 253 -21.43 17.25 18.12
N GLY A 254 -20.40 18.06 17.89
CA GLY A 254 -19.01 17.62 18.03
C GLY A 254 -18.23 17.59 16.72
N CYS A 255 -18.92 17.70 15.57
CA CYS A 255 -18.27 17.68 14.27
C CYS A 255 -17.33 18.88 14.10
N VAL A 256 -16.27 18.70 13.33
CA VAL A 256 -15.41 19.79 12.89
C VAL A 256 -16.22 20.79 12.06
N LYS A 257 -15.84 22.06 12.12
CA LYS A 257 -16.47 23.13 11.32
C LYS A 257 -16.10 23.02 9.85
N LYS A 258 -14.81 22.80 9.57
CA LYS A 258 -14.28 22.62 8.20
C LYS A 258 -13.07 21.70 8.18
N ILE A 259 -12.95 20.94 7.10
CA ILE A 259 -11.79 20.16 6.69
C ILE A 259 -11.24 20.81 5.42
N ILE A 260 -9.98 21.21 5.47
CA ILE A 260 -9.25 21.84 4.37
C ILE A 260 -8.17 20.87 3.86
N PRO A 261 -8.47 20.01 2.87
CA PRO A 261 -7.42 19.21 2.25
C PRO A 261 -6.58 20.08 1.31
N TYR A 262 -5.32 19.74 1.13
CA TYR A 262 -4.48 20.32 0.08
C TYR A 262 -3.43 19.34 -0.46
N SER A 263 -3.11 19.43 -1.74
CA SER A 263 -2.04 18.67 -2.41
C SER A 263 -1.40 19.52 -3.51
N PHE A 264 -0.32 19.03 -4.12
CA PHE A 264 0.40 19.77 -5.17
C PHE A 264 -0.41 20.02 -6.45
N ASP A 265 -1.43 19.20 -6.74
CA ASP A 265 -2.23 19.32 -7.96
C ASP A 265 -3.73 19.45 -7.71
N GLY A 266 -4.17 19.31 -6.46
CA GLY A 266 -5.58 19.37 -6.07
C GLY A 266 -6.47 18.28 -6.63
N LEU A 267 -5.91 17.19 -7.19
CA LEU A 267 -6.68 16.12 -7.82
C LEU A 267 -6.98 14.97 -6.86
N PRO A 268 -8.25 14.53 -6.75
CA PRO A 268 -8.63 13.40 -5.91
C PRO A 268 -8.22 12.06 -6.56
N CYS A 269 -8.16 11.00 -5.77
CA CYS A 269 -8.19 9.65 -6.32
C CYS A 269 -9.49 9.40 -7.10
N VAL A 270 -9.40 8.63 -8.17
CA VAL A 270 -10.52 8.25 -9.04
C VAL A 270 -11.16 6.99 -8.47
N PRO A 271 -12.49 6.87 -8.37
CA PRO A 271 -13.13 5.68 -7.82
C PRO A 271 -12.96 4.46 -8.74
N LYS A 272 -12.94 3.28 -8.14
CA LYS A 272 -13.03 2.01 -8.88
C LYS A 272 -14.40 1.85 -9.57
N PRO A 273 -14.47 1.11 -10.69
CA PRO A 273 -15.72 0.67 -11.29
C PRO A 273 -16.67 0.04 -10.26
N TYR A 274 -17.96 0.34 -10.37
CA TYR A 274 -18.99 -0.18 -9.48
C TYR A 274 -19.35 -1.60 -9.89
N GLY A 275 -18.80 -2.56 -9.16
CA GLY A 275 -19.16 -3.95 -9.30
C GLY A 275 -18.59 -4.62 -10.56
N ARG A 276 -18.81 -5.94 -10.64
CA ARG A 276 -18.14 -6.81 -11.62
C ARG A 276 -18.55 -6.50 -13.05
N LYS A 277 -19.82 -6.16 -13.29
CA LYS A 277 -20.32 -5.85 -14.61
C LYS A 277 -19.58 -4.67 -15.23
N VAL A 278 -19.41 -3.57 -14.50
CA VAL A 278 -18.69 -2.40 -15.01
C VAL A 278 -17.19 -2.72 -15.09
N ASP A 279 -16.62 -3.36 -14.07
CA ASP A 279 -15.19 -3.69 -14.02
C ASP A 279 -14.73 -4.58 -15.21
N SER A 280 -15.56 -5.55 -15.59
CA SER A 280 -15.27 -6.49 -16.69
C SER A 280 -15.02 -5.82 -18.04
N SER A 281 -15.51 -4.59 -18.24
CA SER A 281 -15.27 -3.84 -19.48
C SER A 281 -13.81 -3.38 -19.62
N PHE A 282 -13.02 -3.37 -18.53
CA PHE A 282 -11.62 -2.96 -18.53
C PHE A 282 -10.65 -4.14 -18.53
N GLU A 283 -11.16 -5.38 -18.43
CA GLU A 283 -10.33 -6.58 -18.31
C GLU A 283 -9.73 -6.98 -19.67
N PRO A 284 -8.39 -7.06 -19.79
CA PRO A 284 -7.77 -7.60 -20.98
C PRO A 284 -8.07 -9.10 -21.12
N SER A 285 -8.41 -9.55 -22.34
CA SER A 285 -8.54 -10.97 -22.63
C SER A 285 -7.25 -11.74 -22.37
N ILE A 286 -7.35 -13.05 -22.13
CA ILE A 286 -6.18 -13.94 -21.95
C ILE A 286 -5.19 -13.80 -23.10
N SER A 287 -5.66 -13.69 -24.35
CA SER A 287 -4.82 -13.49 -25.52
C SER A 287 -4.05 -12.16 -25.47
N GLN A 288 -4.69 -11.08 -25.03
CA GLN A 288 -4.02 -9.77 -24.85
C GLN A 288 -3.01 -9.81 -23.71
N GLN A 289 -3.33 -10.45 -22.58
CA GLN A 289 -2.40 -10.63 -21.47
C GLN A 289 -1.17 -11.43 -21.89
N ASN A 290 -1.37 -12.55 -22.61
CA ASN A 290 -0.28 -13.38 -23.12
C ASN A 290 0.59 -12.62 -24.14
N TRP A 291 -0.02 -11.87 -25.06
CA TRP A 291 0.72 -11.04 -26.01
C TRP A 291 1.56 -9.98 -25.30
N PHE A 292 0.97 -9.30 -24.30
CA PHE A 292 1.67 -8.30 -23.50
C PHE A 292 2.84 -8.92 -22.74
N GLU A 293 2.61 -10.03 -22.03
CA GLU A 293 3.65 -10.77 -21.29
C GLU A 293 4.80 -11.22 -22.21
N LEU A 294 4.49 -11.81 -23.37
CA LEU A 294 5.50 -12.26 -24.34
C LEU A 294 6.29 -11.09 -24.93
N THR A 295 5.62 -9.98 -25.24
CA THR A 295 6.26 -8.77 -25.77
C THR A 295 7.31 -8.22 -24.80
N LEU A 296 6.96 -8.14 -23.52
CA LEU A 296 7.87 -7.69 -22.47
C LEU A 296 9.00 -8.71 -22.22
N LYS A 297 8.68 -10.01 -22.09
CA LYS A 297 9.69 -11.07 -21.93
C LYS A 297 10.75 -11.05 -23.02
N ASN A 298 10.35 -10.87 -24.28
CA ASN A 298 11.29 -10.82 -25.41
C ASN A 298 12.27 -9.66 -25.30
N LYS A 299 11.83 -8.50 -24.81
CA LYS A 299 12.71 -7.36 -24.54
C LYS A 299 13.65 -7.63 -23.38
N LEU A 300 13.16 -8.27 -22.32
CA LEU A 300 13.94 -8.64 -21.14
C LEU A 300 14.97 -9.76 -21.36
N LEU A 301 15.07 -10.34 -22.57
CA LEU A 301 16.18 -11.24 -22.94
C LEU A 301 17.53 -10.51 -23.07
N GLN A 302 17.51 -9.19 -23.27
CA GLN A 302 18.69 -8.33 -23.40
C GLN A 302 18.52 -7.08 -22.51
N PRO A 303 18.41 -7.25 -21.18
CA PRO A 303 18.07 -6.18 -20.25
C PRO A 303 19.11 -5.04 -20.27
N GLU A 304 20.36 -5.33 -20.64
CA GLU A 304 21.43 -4.35 -20.78
C GLU A 304 21.23 -3.34 -21.93
N LYS A 305 20.32 -3.64 -22.87
CA LYS A 305 19.97 -2.76 -24.00
C LYS A 305 18.75 -1.90 -23.73
N ILE A 306 18.16 -2.01 -22.53
CA ILE A 306 16.98 -1.25 -22.13
C ILE A 306 17.43 0.01 -21.39
N ASP A 307 17.13 1.16 -21.97
CA ASP A 307 17.49 2.48 -21.46
C ASP A 307 16.28 3.29 -20.96
N ASN A 308 15.06 2.90 -21.34
CA ASN A 308 13.81 3.56 -20.92
C ASN A 308 12.59 2.61 -20.94
N CYS A 309 11.45 3.12 -20.46
CA CYS A 309 10.17 2.40 -20.39
C CYS A 309 9.31 2.44 -21.66
N ASP A 310 9.77 3.03 -22.78
CA ASP A 310 8.91 3.25 -23.97
C ASP A 310 8.31 1.96 -24.53
N PHE A 311 9.06 0.85 -24.48
CA PHE A 311 8.55 -0.44 -24.97
C PHE A 311 7.39 -0.97 -24.11
N ILE A 312 7.41 -0.69 -22.81
CA ILE A 312 6.33 -1.04 -21.87
C ILE A 312 5.12 -0.18 -22.20
N LEU A 313 5.33 1.14 -22.30
CA LEU A 313 4.26 2.08 -22.59
C LEU A 313 3.60 1.78 -23.94
N LYS A 314 4.37 1.47 -24.97
CA LYS A 314 3.84 1.10 -26.30
C LYS A 314 3.02 -0.19 -26.25
N ALA A 315 3.55 -1.23 -25.60
CA ALA A 315 2.83 -2.50 -25.46
C ALA A 315 1.54 -2.33 -24.64
N PHE A 316 1.59 -1.56 -23.56
CA PHE A 316 0.43 -1.26 -22.73
C PHE A 316 -0.62 -0.45 -23.50
N SER A 317 -0.20 0.66 -24.14
CA SER A 317 -1.09 1.53 -24.92
C SER A 317 -1.80 0.76 -26.03
N HIS A 318 -1.14 -0.19 -26.67
CA HIS A 318 -1.77 -1.09 -27.65
C HIS A 318 -2.95 -1.86 -27.05
N VAL A 319 -2.75 -2.51 -25.89
CA VAL A 319 -3.81 -3.26 -25.20
C VAL A 319 -4.94 -2.33 -24.78
N ALA A 320 -4.62 -1.23 -24.10
CA ALA A 320 -5.61 -0.28 -23.61
C ALA A 320 -6.44 0.33 -24.74
N ALA A 321 -5.81 0.79 -25.82
CA ALA A 321 -6.48 1.35 -27.00
C ALA A 321 -7.38 0.35 -27.71
N THR A 322 -6.94 -0.91 -27.83
CA THR A 322 -7.74 -1.98 -28.45
C THR A 322 -9.01 -2.22 -27.65
N ILE A 323 -8.93 -2.32 -26.32
CA ILE A 323 -10.12 -2.50 -25.46
C ILE A 323 -11.02 -1.28 -25.55
N TYR A 324 -10.46 -0.06 -25.45
CA TYR A 324 -11.22 1.18 -25.51
C TYR A 324 -12.03 1.31 -26.82
N SER A 325 -11.42 0.95 -27.95
CA SER A 325 -12.06 1.04 -29.27
C SER A 325 -13.27 0.11 -29.44
N HIS A 326 -13.36 -0.97 -28.67
CA HIS A 326 -14.51 -1.88 -28.70
C HIS A 326 -15.65 -1.41 -27.78
N ASN A 327 -15.32 -0.68 -26.72
CA ASN A 327 -16.27 -0.30 -25.67
C ASN A 327 -16.78 1.15 -25.79
N SER A 328 -16.05 2.02 -26.49
CA SER A 328 -16.46 3.41 -26.71
C SER A 328 -17.26 3.58 -27.99
N SER A 329 -18.23 4.50 -27.99
CA SER A 329 -18.93 4.94 -29.20
C SER A 329 -18.06 5.81 -30.12
N ASN A 330 -16.86 6.21 -29.67
CA ASN A 330 -15.95 7.05 -30.43
C ASN A 330 -15.35 6.31 -31.65
N LYS A 331 -15.29 6.99 -32.81
CA LYS A 331 -14.78 6.44 -34.08
C LYS A 331 -13.28 6.72 -34.31
N VAL A 332 -12.53 7.09 -33.28
CA VAL A 332 -11.07 7.28 -33.37
C VAL A 332 -10.40 5.92 -33.63
N SER A 333 -9.46 5.88 -34.58
CA SER A 333 -8.74 4.64 -34.90
C SER A 333 -7.85 4.19 -33.75
N VAL A 334 -7.67 2.87 -33.60
CA VAL A 334 -6.81 2.26 -32.56
C VAL A 334 -5.42 2.89 -32.55
N THR A 335 -4.77 3.09 -33.70
CA THR A 335 -3.44 3.72 -33.79
C THR A 335 -3.40 5.15 -33.22
N LYS A 336 -4.48 5.93 -33.36
CA LYS A 336 -4.55 7.27 -32.77
C LYS A 336 -4.77 7.19 -31.26
N LEU A 337 -5.63 6.29 -30.80
CA LEU A 337 -5.85 6.02 -29.37
C LEU A 337 -4.55 5.58 -28.68
N GLU A 338 -3.76 4.71 -29.33
CA GLU A 338 -2.45 4.29 -28.86
C GLU A 338 -1.50 5.47 -28.66
N ALA A 339 -1.42 6.37 -29.65
CA ALA A 339 -0.57 7.55 -29.57
C ALA A 339 -0.97 8.49 -28.43
N ILE A 340 -2.28 8.69 -28.22
CA ILE A 340 -2.80 9.52 -27.12
C ILE A 340 -2.51 8.86 -25.77
N ALA A 341 -2.80 7.56 -25.64
CA ALA A 341 -2.54 6.80 -24.42
C ALA A 341 -1.05 6.77 -24.07
N ASN A 342 -0.18 6.60 -25.06
CA ASN A 342 1.26 6.58 -24.86
C ASN A 342 1.77 7.94 -24.38
N LYS A 343 1.32 9.03 -25.03
CA LYS A 343 1.66 10.39 -24.62
C LYS A 343 1.18 10.70 -23.20
N TRP A 344 -0.04 10.30 -22.85
CA TRP A 344 -0.59 10.50 -21.51
C TRP A 344 0.15 9.68 -20.44
N LEU A 345 0.63 8.46 -20.74
CA LEU A 345 1.44 7.68 -19.81
C LEU A 345 2.86 8.25 -19.61
N GLN A 346 3.37 9.01 -20.58
CA GLN A 346 4.64 9.73 -20.45
C GLN A 346 4.46 11.02 -19.63
N ASP A 347 3.29 11.64 -19.70
CA ASP A 347 2.93 12.85 -18.96
C ASP A 347 1.41 12.89 -18.71
N THR A 348 1.01 12.60 -17.47
CA THR A 348 -0.39 12.53 -17.04
C THR A 348 -1.09 13.89 -17.01
N SER A 349 -0.35 14.99 -17.19
CA SER A 349 -0.90 16.33 -17.39
C SER A 349 -1.33 16.61 -18.85
N THR A 350 -1.06 15.68 -19.78
CA THR A 350 -1.42 15.83 -21.19
C THR A 350 -2.92 16.02 -21.37
N ALA A 351 -3.33 17.22 -21.82
CA ALA A 351 -4.70 17.52 -22.20
C ALA A 351 -5.06 16.97 -23.60
N HIS A 352 -6.27 16.44 -23.73
CA HIS A 352 -6.86 15.99 -24.99
C HIS A 352 -8.37 15.84 -24.81
N ASP A 353 -9.17 15.97 -25.88
CA ASP A 353 -10.63 15.81 -25.86
C ASP A 353 -11.13 14.42 -25.39
N LEU A 354 -10.24 13.45 -25.23
CA LEU A 354 -10.56 12.10 -24.74
C LEU A 354 -10.12 11.89 -23.28
N ILE A 355 -9.45 12.87 -22.69
CA ILE A 355 -8.91 12.85 -21.34
C ILE A 355 -9.78 13.77 -20.50
N LEU A 356 -10.08 13.35 -19.27
CA LEU A 356 -10.87 14.17 -18.36
C LEU A 356 -10.15 15.49 -18.05
N ASP A 357 -10.84 16.61 -18.23
CA ASP A 357 -10.29 17.94 -17.97
C ASP A 357 -10.00 18.12 -16.47
N THR A 358 -8.71 18.18 -16.13
CA THR A 358 -8.22 18.35 -14.75
C THR A 358 -8.37 19.78 -14.23
N THR A 359 -8.74 20.74 -15.08
CA THR A 359 -9.00 22.14 -14.69
C THR A 359 -10.43 22.37 -14.20
N LEU A 360 -11.30 21.36 -14.30
CA LEU A 360 -12.65 21.41 -13.76
C LEU A 360 -12.63 21.67 -12.25
N PRO A 361 -13.65 22.38 -11.71
CA PRO A 361 -13.85 22.43 -10.27
C PRO A 361 -13.83 21.02 -9.67
N THR A 362 -13.03 20.80 -8.62
CA THR A 362 -12.74 19.46 -8.07
C THR A 362 -13.99 18.62 -7.79
N VAL A 363 -15.08 19.24 -7.29
CA VAL A 363 -16.35 18.53 -7.09
C VAL A 363 -17.00 18.06 -8.39
N LYS A 364 -16.88 18.81 -9.50
CA LYS A 364 -17.36 18.40 -10.82
C LYS A 364 -16.51 17.27 -11.38
N TYR A 365 -15.18 17.33 -11.22
CA TYR A 365 -14.27 16.24 -11.56
C TYR A 365 -14.67 14.96 -10.83
N MET A 366 -14.85 15.01 -9.49
CA MET A 366 -15.31 13.87 -8.69
C MET A 366 -16.64 13.31 -9.21
N LYS A 367 -17.64 14.17 -9.46
CA LYS A 367 -18.94 13.74 -10.00
C LYS A 367 -18.80 13.01 -11.35
N GLN A 368 -17.99 13.53 -12.28
CA GLN A 368 -17.77 12.85 -13.57
C GLN A 368 -17.10 11.48 -13.40
N THR A 369 -16.07 11.38 -12.54
CA THR A 369 -15.42 10.08 -12.28
C THR A 369 -16.35 9.06 -11.63
N VAL A 370 -17.27 9.53 -10.79
CA VAL A 370 -18.30 8.71 -10.17
C VAL A 370 -19.31 8.20 -11.21
N GLU A 371 -19.79 9.04 -12.12
CA GLU A 371 -20.70 8.59 -13.20
C GLU A 371 -20.03 7.60 -14.16
N MET A 372 -18.73 7.78 -14.45
CA MET A 372 -17.94 6.81 -15.24
C MET A 372 -17.81 5.47 -14.50
N ALA A 373 -17.47 5.51 -13.21
CA ALA A 373 -17.36 4.31 -12.39
C ALA A 373 -18.70 3.58 -12.22
N TRP A 374 -19.84 4.27 -12.26
CA TRP A 374 -21.15 3.63 -12.26
C TRP A 374 -21.51 2.98 -13.61
N GLY A 375 -20.84 3.37 -14.69
CA GLY A 375 -21.22 3.01 -16.05
C GLY A 375 -22.45 3.79 -16.58
N ASN A 376 -22.80 4.92 -15.95
CA ASN A 376 -23.88 5.79 -16.42
C ASN A 376 -23.47 6.63 -17.63
N ILE A 377 -22.17 6.91 -17.76
CA ILE A 377 -21.57 7.59 -18.90
C ILE A 377 -20.36 6.79 -19.39
N GLU A 378 -19.97 7.01 -20.65
CA GLU A 378 -18.75 6.39 -21.19
C GLU A 378 -17.49 6.88 -20.46
N PRO A 379 -16.53 5.99 -20.18
CA PRO A 379 -15.27 6.38 -19.57
C PRO A 379 -14.42 7.22 -20.52
N THR A 380 -13.74 8.22 -19.98
CA THR A 380 -12.63 8.90 -20.64
C THR A 380 -11.43 7.95 -20.79
N LEU A 381 -10.53 8.26 -21.70
CA LEU A 381 -9.38 7.41 -22.02
C LEU A 381 -8.40 7.29 -20.83
N ASP A 382 -8.22 8.33 -20.02
CA ASP A 382 -7.38 8.30 -18.80
C ASP A 382 -7.98 7.39 -17.71
N PHE A 383 -9.29 7.49 -17.49
CA PHE A 383 -10.01 6.57 -16.60
C PHE A 383 -9.81 5.11 -17.07
N HIS A 384 -10.03 4.86 -18.36
CA HIS A 384 -9.86 3.55 -18.97
C HIS A 384 -8.42 3.02 -18.86
N ILE A 385 -7.41 3.84 -19.16
CA ILE A 385 -5.99 3.50 -19.03
C ILE A 385 -5.71 3.03 -17.60
N GLY A 386 -6.16 3.78 -16.59
CA GLY A 386 -5.96 3.40 -15.20
C GLY A 386 -6.59 2.06 -14.83
N GLN A 387 -7.82 1.81 -15.28
CA GLN A 387 -8.48 0.52 -14.99
C GLN A 387 -7.77 -0.65 -15.67
N VAL A 388 -7.36 -0.51 -16.95
CA VAL A 388 -6.58 -1.53 -17.66
C VAL A 388 -5.20 -1.74 -16.99
N TRP A 389 -4.56 -0.67 -16.51
CA TRP A 389 -3.26 -0.73 -15.82
C TRP A 389 -3.29 -1.68 -14.64
N ARG A 390 -4.32 -1.59 -13.80
CA ARG A 390 -4.50 -2.49 -12.64
C ARG A 390 -4.48 -3.97 -13.02
N HIS A 391 -5.07 -4.35 -14.16
CA HIS A 391 -5.10 -5.76 -14.60
C HIS A 391 -3.75 -6.26 -15.12
N LEU A 392 -2.97 -5.40 -15.80
CA LEU A 392 -1.67 -5.79 -16.38
C LEU A 392 -0.49 -5.60 -15.41
N GLN A 393 -0.67 -4.81 -14.36
CA GLN A 393 0.38 -4.50 -13.38
C GLN A 393 0.97 -5.75 -12.70
N PRO A 394 0.20 -6.79 -12.29
CA PRO A 394 0.78 -8.01 -11.71
C PRO A 394 1.75 -8.74 -12.66
N ILE A 395 1.48 -8.70 -13.97
CA ILE A 395 2.38 -9.24 -15.00
C ILE A 395 3.67 -8.42 -15.02
N MET A 396 3.57 -7.09 -15.06
CA MET A 396 4.74 -6.21 -15.06
C MET A 396 5.59 -6.40 -13.79
N TYR A 397 4.98 -6.43 -12.61
CA TYR A 397 5.69 -6.60 -11.35
C TYR A 397 6.52 -7.89 -11.32
N ARG A 398 5.92 -9.01 -11.74
CA ARG A 398 6.59 -10.30 -11.81
C ARG A 398 7.74 -10.31 -12.82
N LEU A 399 7.56 -9.71 -13.99
CA LEU A 399 8.57 -9.71 -15.05
C LEU A 399 9.78 -8.83 -14.72
N PHE A 400 9.56 -7.70 -14.04
CA PHE A 400 10.63 -6.74 -13.76
C PHE A 400 11.38 -7.04 -12.46
N ALA A 401 10.77 -7.77 -11.52
CA ALA A 401 11.48 -8.28 -10.34
C ALA A 401 12.69 -9.10 -10.78
N PHE A 402 13.88 -8.70 -10.32
CA PHE A 402 15.16 -9.35 -10.63
C PHE A 402 15.48 -9.52 -12.13
N SER A 403 14.90 -8.71 -13.01
CA SER A 403 15.03 -8.83 -14.48
C SER A 403 16.41 -8.44 -15.03
N GLY A 404 17.25 -7.83 -14.22
CA GLY A 404 18.58 -7.37 -14.61
C GLY A 404 18.60 -5.99 -15.32
N VAL A 405 17.45 -5.35 -15.53
CA VAL A 405 17.41 -3.98 -16.06
C VAL A 405 18.01 -2.98 -15.07
N SER A 406 18.48 -1.84 -15.58
CA SER A 406 19.17 -0.83 -14.76
C SER A 406 18.24 -0.21 -13.72
N GLY A 407 18.83 0.27 -12.61
CA GLY A 407 18.08 0.96 -11.55
C GLY A 407 17.34 2.22 -12.04
N ASP A 408 17.87 2.89 -13.06
CA ASP A 408 17.24 4.09 -13.66
C ASP A 408 15.93 3.73 -14.37
N VAL A 409 15.92 2.63 -15.14
CA VAL A 409 14.70 2.13 -15.79
C VAL A 409 13.69 1.63 -14.76
N ILE A 410 14.14 0.93 -13.71
CA ILE A 410 13.26 0.52 -12.60
C ILE A 410 12.62 1.75 -11.94
N LYS A 411 13.39 2.81 -11.68
CA LYS A 411 12.87 4.05 -11.11
C LYS A 411 11.85 4.69 -12.02
N GLN A 412 12.15 4.81 -13.33
CA GLN A 412 11.21 5.35 -14.31
C GLN A 412 9.88 4.58 -14.32
N LEU A 413 9.92 3.25 -14.30
CA LEU A 413 8.72 2.41 -14.25
C LEU A 413 7.92 2.64 -12.96
N ILE A 414 8.59 2.73 -11.81
CA ILE A 414 7.95 2.96 -10.51
C ILE A 414 7.27 4.33 -10.46
N ASP A 415 7.86 5.34 -11.10
CA ASP A 415 7.32 6.69 -11.16
C ASP A 415 6.05 6.73 -12.01
N ILE A 416 6.10 6.17 -13.23
CA ILE A 416 4.92 6.01 -14.08
C ILE A 416 3.83 5.26 -13.32
N ASP A 417 4.18 4.18 -12.62
CA ASP A 417 3.23 3.42 -11.81
C ASP A 417 2.61 4.26 -10.68
N GLN A 418 3.38 5.12 -10.01
CA GLN A 418 2.82 6.00 -8.97
C GLN A 418 1.85 7.05 -9.55
N GLU A 419 2.16 7.63 -10.70
CA GLU A 419 1.29 8.59 -11.36
C GLU A 419 -0.06 7.95 -11.77
N VAL A 420 -0.01 6.73 -12.31
CA VAL A 420 -1.20 6.00 -12.76
C VAL A 420 -2.02 5.44 -11.59
N LYS A 421 -1.45 5.33 -10.36
CA LYS A 421 -2.18 4.82 -9.18
C LYS A 421 -3.41 5.63 -8.80
N ARG A 422 -3.46 6.93 -9.13
CA ARG A 422 -4.67 7.76 -8.95
C ARG A 422 -5.90 7.09 -9.57
N TYR A 423 -5.71 6.44 -10.71
CA TYR A 423 -6.75 5.81 -11.49
C TYR A 423 -6.84 4.30 -11.26
N SER A 424 -5.70 3.62 -11.14
CA SER A 424 -5.65 2.14 -11.04
C SER A 424 -5.91 1.61 -9.62
N TYR A 425 -5.62 2.38 -8.58
CA TYR A 425 -5.75 1.98 -7.17
C TYR A 425 -6.65 2.93 -6.36
N GLY A 426 -7.67 3.44 -7.06
CA GLY A 426 -8.73 4.25 -6.49
C GLY A 426 -9.42 3.68 -5.25
N PRO A 427 -10.08 4.54 -4.45
CA PRO A 427 -10.93 4.07 -3.37
C PRO A 427 -12.21 3.41 -3.92
N PRO A 428 -12.98 2.73 -3.07
CA PRO A 428 -14.37 2.41 -3.34
C PRO A 428 -15.13 3.68 -3.73
N MET A 429 -16.05 3.56 -4.69
CA MET A 429 -16.89 4.67 -5.14
C MET A 429 -17.58 5.40 -3.99
N GLU A 430 -18.08 4.66 -3.00
CA GLU A 430 -18.70 5.22 -1.78
C GLU A 430 -17.82 6.29 -1.11
N SER A 431 -16.49 6.12 -1.16
CA SER A 431 -15.56 7.09 -0.56
C SER A 431 -15.57 8.44 -1.28
N ILE A 432 -15.74 8.45 -2.60
CA ILE A 432 -15.84 9.69 -3.38
C ILE A 432 -17.22 10.32 -3.19
N LEU A 433 -18.28 9.52 -3.06
CA LEU A 433 -19.62 10.02 -2.69
C LEU A 433 -19.61 10.68 -1.31
N GLN A 434 -18.87 10.13 -0.35
CA GLN A 434 -18.68 10.75 0.96
C GLN A 434 -17.99 12.11 0.86
N LEU A 435 -16.93 12.26 0.05
CA LEU A 435 -16.28 13.57 -0.17
C LEU A 435 -17.23 14.60 -0.80
N ILE A 436 -18.01 14.18 -1.80
CA ILE A 436 -19.03 15.04 -2.42
C ILE A 436 -20.08 15.46 -1.39
N ALA A 437 -20.57 14.53 -0.56
CA ALA A 437 -21.54 14.82 0.48
C ALA A 437 -21.00 15.77 1.57
N LEU A 438 -19.74 15.59 1.99
CA LEU A 438 -19.07 16.50 2.93
C LEU A 438 -18.90 17.90 2.34
N HIS A 439 -18.60 18.01 1.05
CA HIS A 439 -18.52 19.29 0.36
C HIS A 439 -19.89 19.98 0.27
N GLU A 440 -20.94 19.24 -0.12
CA GLU A 440 -22.31 19.76 -0.18
C GLU A 440 -22.84 20.19 1.19
N ALA A 441 -22.36 19.56 2.28
CA ALA A 441 -22.65 19.94 3.66
C ALA A 441 -21.78 21.11 4.19
N ALA A 442 -20.93 21.71 3.34
CA ALA A 442 -19.97 22.76 3.69
C ALA A 442 -18.94 22.38 4.78
N ILE A 443 -18.73 21.07 4.99
CA ILE A 443 -17.69 20.54 5.89
C ILE A 443 -16.36 20.41 5.16
N LEU A 444 -16.35 19.96 3.90
CA LEU A 444 -15.13 19.85 3.08
C LEU A 444 -14.97 21.09 2.18
N ASP A 445 -13.93 21.88 2.45
CA ASP A 445 -13.65 23.10 1.69
C ASP A 445 -12.53 22.85 0.66
N LEU A 446 -12.88 22.86 -0.63
CA LEU A 446 -11.97 22.55 -1.73
C LEU A 446 -11.32 23.80 -2.35
N ASN A 447 -11.56 25.00 -1.82
CA ASN A 447 -11.01 26.23 -2.40
C ASN A 447 -9.48 26.33 -2.29
N TYR A 448 -8.89 25.59 -1.34
CA TYR A 448 -7.46 25.57 -1.06
C TYR A 448 -6.78 24.27 -1.53
N VAL A 449 -7.48 23.41 -2.27
CA VAL A 449 -7.03 22.02 -2.49
C VAL A 449 -5.80 21.91 -3.38
N ASN A 450 -5.62 22.86 -4.31
CA ASN A 450 -4.53 22.85 -5.29
C ASN A 450 -3.44 23.83 -4.88
N ASP A 451 -2.33 23.31 -4.35
CA ASP A 451 -1.07 24.01 -4.05
C ASP A 451 -1.26 25.38 -3.38
N PRO A 452 -1.85 25.44 -2.17
CA PRO A 452 -1.97 26.67 -1.39
C PRO A 452 -0.65 27.02 -0.70
N ASN A 453 -0.48 28.28 -0.30
CA ASN A 453 0.58 28.62 0.66
C ASN A 453 0.16 28.20 2.07
N VAL A 454 1.11 27.69 2.87
CA VAL A 454 0.87 27.29 4.26
C VAL A 454 1.89 27.97 5.16
N ASP A 455 1.42 28.98 5.90
CA ASP A 455 2.24 29.76 6.82
C ASP A 455 1.98 29.37 8.28
N ILE A 456 3.02 29.44 9.09
CA ILE A 456 2.94 29.25 10.54
C ILE A 456 2.50 30.57 11.19
N VAL A 457 1.40 30.54 11.94
CA VAL A 457 0.88 31.68 12.71
C VAL A 457 0.61 31.28 14.17
N GLU A 458 0.51 32.25 15.08
CA GLU A 458 0.30 31.98 16.51
C GLU A 458 -0.95 31.13 16.79
N SER A 459 -1.99 31.22 15.97
CA SER A 459 -3.26 30.50 16.13
C SER A 459 -3.33 29.16 15.37
N GLY A 460 -2.28 28.76 14.65
CA GLY A 460 -2.24 27.50 13.92
C GLY A 460 -1.52 27.60 12.57
N TRP A 461 -2.10 27.01 11.53
CA TRP A 461 -1.62 27.05 10.15
C TRP A 461 -2.55 27.89 9.30
N GLU A 462 -2.03 28.99 8.74
CA GLU A 462 -2.76 29.81 7.79
C GLU A 462 -2.57 29.27 6.37
N ILE A 463 -3.69 28.93 5.72
CA ILE A 463 -3.73 28.38 4.38
C ILE A 463 -4.27 29.45 3.46
N THR A 464 -3.50 29.84 2.46
CA THR A 464 -3.83 30.99 1.58
C THR A 464 -3.88 30.57 0.11
N LYS A 465 -4.96 30.96 -0.58
CA LYS A 465 -5.12 30.80 -2.04
C LYS A 465 -5.98 31.93 -2.60
N ASN A 466 -5.56 32.53 -3.72
CA ASN A 466 -6.31 33.54 -4.46
C ASN A 466 -6.92 34.65 -3.56
N ASP A 467 -6.09 35.32 -2.77
CA ASP A 467 -6.44 36.41 -1.83
C ASP A 467 -7.40 36.03 -0.68
N THR A 468 -7.69 34.75 -0.51
CA THR A 468 -8.45 34.22 0.63
C THR A 468 -7.53 33.42 1.55
N SER A 469 -7.74 33.52 2.86
CA SER A 469 -7.02 32.71 3.84
C SER A 469 -7.96 32.06 4.86
N VAL A 470 -7.51 30.95 5.42
CA VAL A 470 -8.19 30.25 6.51
C VAL A 470 -7.16 29.68 7.49
N THR A 471 -7.39 29.83 8.78
CA THR A 471 -6.50 29.27 9.81
C THR A 471 -7.06 27.97 10.37
N ALA A 472 -6.25 26.91 10.33
CA ALA A 472 -6.56 25.63 10.94
C ALA A 472 -5.79 25.44 12.25
N ILE A 473 -6.46 24.93 13.29
CA ILE A 473 -5.81 24.64 14.59
C ILE A 473 -5.11 23.28 14.61
N MET A 474 -5.43 22.42 13.64
CA MET A 474 -4.81 21.12 13.42
C MET A 474 -4.31 21.03 11.99
N LEU A 475 -3.10 20.52 11.79
CA LEU A 475 -2.61 20.07 10.50
C LEU A 475 -2.19 18.61 10.59
N CYS A 476 -2.83 17.76 9.79
CA CYS A 476 -2.51 16.34 9.70
C CYS A 476 -1.79 16.06 8.39
N ASN A 477 -0.57 15.52 8.46
CA ASN A 477 0.15 15.02 7.29
C ASN A 477 -0.34 13.63 6.91
N SER A 478 -1.16 13.54 5.85
CA SER A 478 -1.68 12.25 5.35
C SER A 478 -0.83 11.65 4.23
N VAL A 479 0.31 12.27 3.88
CA VAL A 479 1.22 11.77 2.85
C VAL A 479 2.19 10.77 3.49
N MET A 480 2.11 9.51 3.06
CA MET A 480 3.00 8.46 3.55
C MET A 480 4.31 8.45 2.73
N ASP A 481 5.45 8.50 3.43
CA ASP A 481 6.75 8.48 2.76
C ASP A 481 7.01 7.22 1.96
N ALA A 482 7.72 7.38 0.84
CA ALA A 482 8.25 6.26 0.08
C ALA A 482 9.43 5.60 0.83
N PRO A 483 9.63 4.28 0.70
CA PRO A 483 10.71 3.56 1.38
C PRO A 483 12.07 3.76 0.69
N VAL A 484 12.55 5.01 0.64
CA VAL A 484 13.84 5.38 0.04
C VAL A 484 14.96 5.14 1.04
N LEU A 485 15.90 4.24 0.71
CA LEU A 485 16.94 3.82 1.65
C LEU A 485 17.80 4.98 2.14
N GLN A 486 18.10 5.96 1.27
CA GLN A 486 18.94 7.12 1.63
C GLN A 486 18.28 8.08 2.63
N GLN A 487 16.95 8.07 2.70
CA GLN A 487 16.16 8.93 3.57
C GLN A 487 15.77 8.24 4.89
N THR A 488 16.17 6.98 5.10
CA THR A 488 15.79 6.23 6.29
C THR A 488 16.33 6.85 7.58
N ASP A 489 15.50 6.84 8.62
CA ASP A 489 15.87 7.14 9.99
C ASP A 489 15.93 5.89 10.89
N SER A 490 15.55 4.73 10.34
CA SER A 490 15.58 3.42 11.01
C SER A 490 16.98 3.09 11.54
N SER A 491 17.08 2.80 12.85
CA SER A 491 18.34 2.41 13.47
C SER A 491 18.92 1.12 12.87
N ILE A 492 18.07 0.16 12.50
CA ILE A 492 18.49 -1.09 11.85
C ILE A 492 19.15 -0.78 10.50
N PHE A 493 18.49 0.01 9.65
CA PHE A 493 19.01 0.30 8.31
C PHE A 493 20.22 1.23 8.33
N LYS A 494 20.24 2.24 9.22
CA LYS A 494 21.44 3.06 9.45
C LYS A 494 22.64 2.18 9.78
N LYS A 495 22.48 1.22 10.70
CA LYS A 495 23.54 0.29 11.07
C LYS A 495 24.02 -0.57 9.90
N LEU A 496 23.09 -1.13 9.13
CA LEU A 496 23.43 -1.95 7.95
C LEU A 496 24.12 -1.11 6.85
N ILE A 497 23.77 0.17 6.68
CA ILE A 497 24.43 1.11 5.77
C ILE A 497 25.85 1.42 6.25
N GLU A 498 26.02 1.76 7.54
CA GLU A 498 27.32 2.03 8.15
C GLU A 498 28.29 0.85 7.98
N GLU A 499 27.78 -0.38 8.15
CA GLU A 499 28.55 -1.62 7.98
C GLU A 499 28.67 -2.07 6.51
N LYS A 500 28.09 -1.29 5.56
CA LYS A 500 28.13 -1.55 4.11
C LYS A 500 27.50 -2.90 3.69
N LEU A 501 26.54 -3.38 4.49
CA LEU A 501 25.84 -4.65 4.30
C LEU A 501 24.65 -4.54 3.35
N ILE A 502 24.14 -3.33 3.12
CA ILE A 502 23.05 -3.05 2.17
C ILE A 502 23.43 -1.93 1.20
N GLN A 503 22.78 -1.91 0.04
CA GLN A 503 22.86 -0.84 -0.95
C GLN A 503 21.49 -0.64 -1.59
N PRO A 504 21.20 0.55 -2.14
CA PRO A 504 19.93 0.79 -2.80
C PRO A 504 19.91 0.21 -4.24
N VAL A 505 18.71 -0.04 -4.77
CA VAL A 505 18.51 -0.37 -6.20
C VAL A 505 18.83 0.83 -7.09
N HIS A 506 18.40 2.01 -6.64
CA HIS A 506 18.61 3.34 -7.22
C HIS A 506 18.60 4.35 -6.07
N LYS A 507 19.22 5.52 -6.21
CA LYS A 507 19.32 6.53 -5.13
C LYS A 507 17.98 6.89 -4.47
N ASP A 508 16.90 6.82 -5.25
CA ASP A 508 15.53 7.16 -4.86
C ASP A 508 14.64 5.93 -4.59
N LEU A 509 15.24 4.75 -4.37
CA LEU A 509 14.52 3.48 -4.14
C LEU A 509 15.00 2.75 -2.88
N GLY A 510 14.40 1.60 -2.62
CA GLY A 510 14.68 0.75 -1.48
C GLY A 510 15.93 -0.11 -1.64
N ILE A 511 16.07 -1.07 -0.72
CA ILE A 511 17.19 -2.00 -0.59
C ILE A 511 17.23 -2.98 -1.76
N LYS A 512 18.43 -3.16 -2.31
CA LYS A 512 18.71 -4.18 -3.32
C LYS A 512 18.90 -5.55 -2.66
N THR A 513 18.13 -6.54 -3.12
CA THR A 513 18.18 -7.93 -2.63
C THR A 513 18.43 -8.92 -3.76
N ASN A 514 18.82 -10.14 -3.38
CA ASN A 514 18.76 -11.33 -4.24
C ASN A 514 17.30 -11.83 -4.36
N PRO A 515 17.01 -12.75 -5.30
CA PRO A 515 15.69 -13.38 -5.43
C PRO A 515 15.19 -14.04 -4.14
N ASP A 516 16.08 -14.63 -3.35
CA ASP A 516 15.76 -15.25 -2.05
C ASP A 516 15.65 -14.24 -0.88
N ALA A 517 15.44 -12.97 -1.22
CA ALA A 517 15.34 -11.81 -0.32
C ALA A 517 16.60 -11.48 0.50
N THR A 518 17.71 -12.21 0.34
CA THR A 518 18.96 -11.88 1.06
C THR A 518 19.54 -10.55 0.59
N ILE A 519 20.15 -9.81 1.52
CA ILE A 519 20.73 -8.51 1.22
C ILE A 519 21.95 -8.60 0.30
N ILE A 520 22.11 -7.61 -0.59
CA ILE A 520 23.30 -7.48 -1.42
C ILE A 520 24.22 -6.38 -0.86
N PRO A 521 25.39 -6.72 -0.31
CA PRO A 521 26.30 -5.74 0.28
C PRO A 521 26.94 -4.82 -0.76
N ALA A 522 27.23 -3.58 -0.36
CA ALA A 522 27.87 -2.59 -1.24
C ALA A 522 29.29 -2.98 -1.66
N LYS A 523 29.94 -3.87 -0.89
CA LYS A 523 31.20 -4.52 -1.25
C LYS A 523 30.99 -6.02 -1.35
N LYS A 524 31.69 -6.66 -2.29
CA LYS A 524 31.62 -8.12 -2.46
C LYS A 524 32.05 -8.83 -1.18
N HIS A 525 31.13 -9.58 -0.58
CA HIS A 525 31.43 -10.53 0.47
C HIS A 525 31.74 -11.91 -0.14
N LYS A 526 32.59 -12.69 0.53
CA LYS A 526 32.92 -14.06 0.09
C LYS A 526 31.74 -15.02 0.24
N ASN A 527 30.91 -14.80 1.26
CA ASN A 527 29.75 -15.63 1.60
C ASN A 527 28.47 -14.81 1.49
N ILE A 528 27.35 -15.50 1.26
CA ILE A 528 26.02 -14.92 1.41
C ILE A 528 25.85 -14.47 2.86
N ILE A 529 25.26 -13.29 3.04
CA ILE A 529 24.92 -12.75 4.36
C ILE A 529 23.50 -13.26 4.67
N PRO A 530 23.29 -14.05 5.74
CA PRO A 530 21.98 -14.63 6.07
C PRO A 530 21.08 -13.60 6.79
N ILE A 531 20.98 -12.43 6.18
CA ILE A 531 20.04 -11.36 6.54
C ILE A 531 19.18 -11.13 5.30
N ALA A 532 17.88 -11.32 5.46
CA ALA A 532 16.90 -11.11 4.41
C ALA A 532 15.96 -9.96 4.73
N VAL A 533 15.45 -9.30 3.69
CA VAL A 533 14.45 -8.22 3.82
C VAL A 533 13.29 -8.52 2.88
N VAL A 534 12.08 -8.62 3.43
CA VAL A 534 10.86 -8.86 2.66
C VAL A 534 9.86 -7.74 2.92
N GLY A 535 9.39 -7.09 1.85
CA GLY A 535 8.36 -6.06 1.88
C GLY A 535 8.83 -4.69 1.41
N ARG A 536 8.06 -3.64 1.71
CA ARG A 536 8.22 -2.29 1.13
C ARG A 536 9.63 -1.72 1.13
N ASN A 537 10.47 -2.07 2.11
CA ASN A 537 11.84 -1.57 2.17
C ASN A 537 12.74 -2.09 1.03
N THR A 538 12.27 -3.04 0.21
CA THR A 538 12.94 -3.55 -1.00
C THR A 538 12.28 -3.06 -2.30
N LYS A 539 11.48 -1.98 -2.24
CA LYS A 539 10.88 -1.35 -3.42
C LYS A 539 11.94 -1.06 -4.48
N GLY A 540 11.77 -1.61 -5.68
CA GLY A 540 12.75 -1.60 -6.77
C GLY A 540 13.37 -2.97 -7.04
N SER A 541 13.67 -3.76 -6.01
CA SER A 541 13.98 -5.19 -6.18
C SER A 541 12.69 -5.97 -6.46
N ILE A 542 11.62 -5.55 -5.79
CA ILE A 542 10.25 -5.98 -5.98
C ILE A 542 9.35 -4.74 -6.08
N PHE A 543 8.14 -4.88 -6.62
CA PHE A 543 7.27 -3.74 -6.93
C PHE A 543 6.02 -3.71 -6.03
N GLY A 544 5.23 -4.80 -6.03
CA GLY A 544 4.03 -4.95 -5.22
C GLY A 544 4.36 -5.09 -3.74
N THR A 545 4.23 -4.00 -2.97
CA THR A 545 4.73 -3.99 -1.58
C THR A 545 3.74 -3.55 -0.50
N ASP A 546 2.64 -2.90 -0.86
CA ASP A 546 1.80 -2.19 0.12
C ASP A 546 0.39 -2.81 0.31
N ALA A 547 -0.04 -3.75 -0.53
CA ALA A 547 -1.36 -4.39 -0.41
C ALA A 547 -1.31 -5.68 0.45
N ILE A 548 -2.43 -6.06 1.06
CA ILE A 548 -2.52 -7.29 1.87
C ILE A 548 -2.29 -8.55 1.04
N LEU A 549 -2.74 -8.58 -0.21
CA LEU A 549 -2.49 -9.69 -1.13
C LEU A 549 -0.98 -9.88 -1.39
N GLU A 550 -0.25 -8.76 -1.48
CA GLU A 550 1.22 -8.74 -1.64
C GLU A 550 1.98 -9.15 -0.36
N CYS A 551 1.28 -9.37 0.75
CA CYS A 551 1.90 -9.91 1.96
C CYS A 551 2.04 -11.44 1.92
N PHE A 552 1.26 -12.10 1.06
CA PHE A 552 1.24 -13.57 0.86
C PHE A 552 1.71 -13.90 -0.57
N SER A 553 2.75 -13.20 -1.00
CA SER A 553 3.24 -13.18 -2.37
C SER A 553 4.38 -14.19 -2.60
N PRO A 554 4.77 -14.47 -3.86
CA PRO A 554 5.85 -15.40 -4.19
C PRO A 554 7.20 -15.09 -3.52
N GLU A 555 7.48 -13.84 -3.15
CA GLU A 555 8.73 -13.47 -2.48
C GLU A 555 8.84 -14.07 -1.08
N THR A 556 7.71 -14.27 -0.40
CA THR A 556 7.70 -15.02 0.85
C THR A 556 8.18 -16.44 0.60
N HIS A 557 7.77 -17.02 -0.55
CA HIS A 557 8.16 -18.34 -1.05
C HIS A 557 9.65 -18.47 -1.43
N ASP A 558 10.18 -17.46 -2.10
CA ASP A 558 11.59 -17.43 -2.48
C ASP A 558 12.52 -17.35 -1.26
N TRP A 559 12.09 -16.62 -0.22
CA TRP A 559 12.84 -16.55 1.02
C TRP A 559 12.93 -17.90 1.74
N GLU A 560 11.84 -18.67 1.92
CA GLU A 560 11.98 -19.95 2.64
C GLU A 560 12.84 -20.95 1.87
N ARG A 561 12.71 -21.01 0.54
CA ARG A 561 13.56 -21.90 -0.28
C ARG A 561 15.03 -21.55 -0.12
N GLY A 562 15.34 -20.25 -0.09
CA GLY A 562 16.69 -19.77 0.18
C GLY A 562 17.20 -20.18 1.56
N VAL A 563 16.38 -20.01 2.61
CA VAL A 563 16.73 -20.46 3.97
C VAL A 563 17.02 -21.96 3.96
N VAL A 564 16.08 -22.78 3.48
CA VAL A 564 16.21 -24.25 3.44
C VAL A 564 17.47 -24.69 2.68
N ALA A 565 17.78 -24.07 1.54
CA ALA A 565 18.97 -24.37 0.76
C ALA A 565 20.29 -24.01 1.46
N ARG A 566 20.29 -23.01 2.36
CA ARG A 566 21.48 -22.62 3.14
C ARG A 566 21.71 -23.48 4.37
N VAL A 567 20.64 -24.09 4.89
CA VAL A 567 20.67 -24.80 6.17
C VAL A 567 20.66 -26.33 6.02
N SER A 568 20.23 -26.83 4.86
CA SER A 568 20.36 -28.23 4.45
C SER A 568 21.77 -28.52 3.97
#